data_AF-A0A3D2EFM7-F1
#
_entry.id   AF-A0A3D2EFM7-F1
#
_cell.length_a   1.000
_cell.length_b   1.000
_cell.length_c   1.000
_cell.angle_alpha   90.00
_cell.angle_beta   90.00
_cell.angle_gamma   90.00
#
_symmetry.space_group_name_H-M   'P 1'
#
loop_
_entity.id
_entity.type
_entity.pdbx_description
1 polymer ?
#
loop_
_entity_poly.entity_id
_entity_poly.type
_entity_poly.pdbx_seq_one_letter_code
_entity_poly.pdbx_strand_id
1 'polypeptide(L)'
;MKIAVIMGGIRFDSQKRILNGIIEKAKEDQADIYVFSCDVWSYSTTQFITGEMEIYKLPDFTNYDGVIIHGDTLYNAETIANIVQNVHDAGVPCVNLTLEVEGMANLSMENDNGITLLINHLVEKHGAKTINLISGPEGNSDGEGRLNAYKKALEEHGMEIEDHRIYFGDYHPKSGMEAVEFFADSGLDMPDAIMAANDEMALGALYELERRGYRIPEDIMITGYDNIYEAQNHAPRITSVQRPEEELGRKAYTYLMDEIAGKPKIGSEQLLSWPVFAESCGCRCDTKEDFAELRRKLAQDRIETTTYTEIIKASSADFVGVETQKDLFEKIRKYIAMLDPEEFYLCLGYNTNSINTDIMSHLNTEAGNMDLLTYPKDATVPIAYRNGHFETYGRFHVNELLPEKYKEHDGSMLYTIVPVHYQERTYGYCVLGKSRLLIDSSWFHLFIMNINNALENVRKQEVMNAMVERLNRMWVYDTLTGIFNRAGFFKFSSAIVKEAQERGKPLFVLFLDLDGLKKVNDQYGHDEGDAYIKAMANVLNQVRKHGELLMRYGGDEFVILSKGYTDADAKNYISQIQTGIENYNANSNHEYTLEASMGYTIVEPAPDLDIEEIIEAADQEMYKMKKAKKAARRD
;
A
#
# COMPACT_ATOMS: atom_id res chain seq x y z
N MET A 1 26.60 2.62 16.12
CA MET A 1 25.46 3.31 16.76
C MET A 1 24.33 3.38 15.75
N LYS A 2 23.07 3.21 16.16
CA LYS A 2 21.89 3.21 15.29
C LYS A 2 20.90 4.28 15.74
N ILE A 3 20.56 5.21 14.85
CA ILE A 3 19.64 6.31 15.14
C ILE A 3 18.43 6.20 14.22
N ALA A 4 17.23 6.20 14.81
CA ALA A 4 15.99 6.26 14.05
C ALA A 4 15.60 7.72 13.82
N VAL A 5 15.20 8.05 12.60
CA VAL A 5 14.65 9.36 12.21
C VAL A 5 13.24 9.14 11.70
N ILE A 6 12.26 9.74 12.37
CA ILE A 6 10.84 9.67 12.04
C ILE A 6 10.45 10.98 11.35
N MET A 7 10.24 10.96 10.04
CA MET A 7 9.99 12.18 9.26
C MET A 7 9.17 11.88 7.99
N GLY A 8 8.07 12.60 7.78
CA GLY A 8 7.28 12.56 6.55
C GLY A 8 7.84 13.51 5.48
N GLY A 9 7.63 13.20 4.20
CA GLY A 9 7.89 14.12 3.09
C GLY A 9 9.36 14.48 2.89
N ILE A 10 10.29 13.53 3.07
CA ILE A 10 11.75 13.76 2.99
C ILE A 10 12.28 14.31 1.64
N ARG A 11 11.43 14.35 0.61
CA ARG A 11 11.74 14.96 -0.71
C ARG A 11 11.53 16.48 -0.74
N PHE A 12 10.80 17.04 0.21
CA PHE A 12 10.58 18.49 0.32
C PHE A 12 11.86 19.18 0.81
N ASP A 13 12.13 20.39 0.31
CA ASP A 13 13.43 21.07 0.48
C ASP A 13 13.79 21.28 1.96
N SER A 14 12.83 21.72 2.78
CA SER A 14 13.02 21.95 4.21
C SER A 14 13.40 20.66 4.96
N GLN A 15 12.64 19.59 4.76
CA GLN A 15 12.92 18.26 5.33
C GLN A 15 14.27 17.72 4.85
N LYS A 16 14.59 17.89 3.57
CA LYS A 16 15.88 17.50 2.99
C LYS A 16 17.05 18.23 3.64
N ARG A 17 16.94 19.55 3.88
CA ARG A 17 17.98 20.33 4.59
C ARG A 17 18.17 19.87 6.03
N ILE A 18 17.08 19.65 6.78
CA ILE A 18 17.14 19.10 8.15
C ILE A 18 17.83 17.74 8.14
N LEU A 19 17.40 16.85 7.25
CA LEU A 19 17.96 15.50 7.15
C LEU A 19 19.44 15.52 6.74
N ASN A 20 19.85 16.44 5.86
CA ASN A 20 21.27 16.62 5.52
C ASN A 20 22.10 16.99 6.76
N GLY A 21 21.63 17.93 7.58
CA GLY A 21 22.31 18.30 8.83
C GLY A 21 22.46 17.11 9.80
N ILE A 22 21.44 16.25 9.90
CA ILE A 22 21.50 15.01 10.69
C ILE A 22 22.53 14.03 10.09
N ILE A 23 22.45 13.77 8.79
CA ILE A 23 23.33 12.82 8.08
C ILE A 23 24.81 13.25 8.18
N GLU A 24 25.10 14.54 8.03
CA GLU A 24 26.48 15.04 8.12
C GLU A 24 27.09 14.79 9.49
N LYS A 25 26.36 15.13 10.57
CA LYS A 25 26.82 14.86 11.94
C LYS A 25 26.92 13.37 12.24
N ALA A 26 25.99 12.56 11.74
CA ALA A 26 26.03 11.12 11.89
C ALA A 26 27.26 10.48 11.23
N LYS A 27 27.69 11.00 10.07
CA LYS A 27 28.91 10.53 9.40
C LYS A 27 30.17 10.80 10.22
N GLU A 28 30.26 11.92 10.93
CA GLU A 28 31.39 12.25 11.81
C GLU A 28 31.57 11.18 12.91
N ASP A 29 30.46 10.66 13.44
CA ASP A 29 30.44 9.67 14.51
C ASP A 29 30.34 8.21 14.03
N GLN A 30 30.32 7.98 12.71
CA GLN A 30 30.09 6.67 12.09
C GLN A 30 28.79 6.00 12.57
N ALA A 31 27.72 6.79 12.71
CA ALA A 31 26.40 6.30 13.13
C ALA A 31 25.54 5.90 11.93
N ASP A 32 24.77 4.82 12.06
CA ASP A 32 23.77 4.42 11.08
C ASP A 32 22.47 5.19 11.29
N ILE A 33 21.94 5.76 10.22
CA ILE A 33 20.68 6.50 10.21
C ILE A 33 19.60 5.67 9.52
N TYR A 34 18.49 5.47 10.21
CA TYR A 34 17.29 4.77 9.70
C TYR A 34 16.14 5.77 9.61
N VAL A 35 15.85 6.24 8.40
CA VAL A 35 14.80 7.22 8.12
C VAL A 35 13.51 6.49 7.77
N PHE A 36 12.52 6.56 8.64
CA PHE A 36 11.17 6.07 8.38
C PHE A 36 10.34 7.22 7.83
N SER A 37 9.84 7.08 6.60
CA SER A 37 9.16 8.15 5.90
C SER A 37 7.95 7.67 5.11
N CYS A 38 7.00 8.59 4.95
CA CYS A 38 5.82 8.48 4.12
C CYS A 38 5.71 9.71 3.20
N ASP A 39 4.97 9.59 2.09
CA ASP A 39 4.74 10.70 1.14
C ASP A 39 3.25 11.09 1.12
N VAL A 40 2.84 11.83 2.15
CA VAL A 40 1.45 12.31 2.30
C VAL A 40 1.33 13.74 1.74
N TRP A 41 0.24 13.99 0.99
CA TRP A 41 -0.12 15.30 0.44
C TRP A 41 -1.53 15.71 0.86
N SER A 42 -1.82 17.02 0.78
CA SER A 42 -3.11 17.62 1.18
C SER A 42 -4.33 17.07 0.42
N TYR A 43 -4.12 16.51 -0.77
CA TYR A 43 -5.18 15.91 -1.59
C TYR A 43 -5.34 14.39 -1.39
N SER A 44 -4.54 13.77 -0.50
CA SER A 44 -4.65 12.33 -0.23
C SER A 44 -5.99 11.97 0.39
N THR A 45 -6.57 10.86 -0.05
CA THR A 45 -7.72 10.24 0.63
C THR A 45 -7.31 9.69 1.99
N THR A 46 -8.21 9.67 2.97
CA THR A 46 -7.96 9.11 4.31
C THR A 46 -7.36 7.70 4.27
N GLN A 47 -7.86 6.82 3.41
CA GLN A 47 -7.38 5.44 3.29
C GLN A 47 -5.92 5.36 2.81
N PHE A 48 -5.54 6.20 1.84
CA PHE A 48 -4.16 6.31 1.38
C PHE A 48 -3.24 6.80 2.49
N ILE A 49 -3.66 7.85 3.23
CA ILE A 49 -2.91 8.36 4.38
C ILE A 49 -2.71 7.27 5.43
N THR A 50 -3.75 6.49 5.74
CA THR A 50 -3.64 5.38 6.70
C THR A 50 -2.53 4.40 6.31
N GLY A 51 -2.49 3.93 5.05
CA GLY A 51 -1.45 2.99 4.62
C GLY A 51 -0.04 3.58 4.55
N GLU A 52 0.09 4.87 4.20
CA GLU A 52 1.36 5.60 4.25
C GLU A 52 1.90 5.67 5.69
N MET A 53 1.03 5.99 6.66
CA MET A 53 1.41 6.17 8.06
C MET A 53 1.71 4.85 8.81
N GLU A 54 1.33 3.69 8.25
CA GLU A 54 1.65 2.39 8.86
C GLU A 54 3.16 2.19 9.04
N ILE A 55 3.99 2.84 8.21
CA ILE A 55 5.46 2.78 8.30
C ILE A 55 5.99 3.10 9.71
N TYR A 56 5.29 3.95 10.47
CA TYR A 56 5.70 4.34 11.81
C TYR A 56 5.42 3.30 12.90
N LYS A 57 4.70 2.22 12.57
CA LYS A 57 4.53 1.04 13.46
C LYS A 57 5.61 -0.02 13.25
N LEU A 58 6.40 0.10 12.17
CA LEU A 58 7.48 -0.82 11.84
C LEU A 58 8.68 -0.78 12.80
N PRO A 59 9.19 0.39 13.26
CA PRO A 59 10.35 0.43 14.13
C PRO A 59 10.05 -0.13 15.52
N ASP A 60 10.82 -1.14 15.91
CA ASP A 60 10.99 -1.50 17.32
C ASP A 60 12.10 -0.60 17.90
N PHE A 61 11.68 0.43 18.65
CA PHE A 61 12.60 1.47 19.15
C PHE A 61 13.68 0.95 20.09
N THR A 62 13.49 -0.23 20.70
CA THR A 62 14.52 -0.86 21.56
C THR A 62 15.78 -1.28 20.79
N ASN A 63 15.72 -1.35 19.45
CA ASN A 63 16.85 -1.67 18.59
C ASN A 63 17.71 -0.46 18.19
N TYR A 64 17.41 0.74 18.71
CA TYR A 64 18.08 1.99 18.40
C TYR A 64 18.70 2.62 19.65
N ASP A 65 19.82 3.31 19.45
CA ASP A 65 20.52 4.05 20.51
C ASP A 65 19.89 5.42 20.76
N GLY A 66 19.11 5.94 19.80
CA GLY A 66 18.41 7.22 19.92
C GLY A 66 17.43 7.48 18.78
N VAL A 67 16.49 8.41 19.00
CA VAL A 67 15.41 8.73 18.07
C VAL A 67 15.33 10.25 17.83
N ILE A 68 15.15 10.65 16.57
CA ILE A 68 14.80 12.02 16.18
C ILE A 68 13.42 11.98 15.53
N ILE A 69 12.48 12.77 16.04
CA ILE A 69 11.11 12.85 15.52
C ILE A 69 10.88 14.24 14.92
N HIS A 70 10.42 14.32 13.68
CA HIS A 70 9.96 15.58 13.09
C HIS A 70 8.43 15.64 13.14
N GLY A 71 7.90 15.99 14.30
CA GLY A 71 6.48 15.80 14.64
C GLY A 71 5.49 16.47 13.68
N ASP A 72 5.79 17.69 13.21
CA ASP A 72 4.89 18.43 12.32
C ASP A 72 4.66 17.75 10.96
N THR A 73 5.55 16.87 10.54
CA THR A 73 5.44 16.18 9.25
C THR A 73 4.50 14.98 9.26
N LEU A 74 3.95 14.62 10.42
CA LEU A 74 3.16 13.39 10.61
C LEU A 74 1.65 13.61 10.48
N TYR A 75 1.18 14.86 10.43
CA TYR A 75 -0.22 15.26 10.13
C TYR A 75 -1.35 14.57 10.93
N ASN A 76 -1.02 13.80 11.99
CA ASN A 76 -1.97 13.05 12.82
C ASN A 76 -1.49 13.02 14.28
N ALA A 77 -2.23 13.68 15.16
CA ALA A 77 -1.91 13.79 16.58
C ALA A 77 -1.91 12.44 17.31
N GLU A 78 -2.78 11.51 16.92
CA GLU A 78 -2.82 10.15 17.49
C GLU A 78 -1.57 9.36 17.09
N THR A 79 -1.13 9.47 15.83
CA THR A 79 0.11 8.84 15.38
C THR A 79 1.33 9.39 16.12
N ILE A 80 1.42 10.72 16.26
CA ILE A 80 2.49 11.37 17.04
C ILE A 80 2.47 10.85 18.49
N ALA A 81 1.31 10.83 19.14
CA ALA A 81 1.19 10.36 20.52
C ALA A 81 1.61 8.88 20.67
N ASN A 82 1.23 8.02 19.72
CA ASN A 82 1.62 6.61 19.72
C ASN A 82 3.14 6.43 19.53
N ILE A 83 3.77 7.19 18.63
CA ILE A 83 5.22 7.14 18.42
C ILE A 83 5.94 7.61 19.69
N VAL A 84 5.54 8.74 20.25
CA VAL A 84 6.09 9.30 21.49
C VAL A 84 5.99 8.29 22.63
N GLN A 85 4.83 7.65 22.81
CA GLN A 85 4.62 6.64 23.84
C GLN A 85 5.54 5.42 23.62
N ASN A 86 5.64 4.90 22.40
CA ASN A 86 6.50 3.75 22.09
C ASN A 86 7.98 4.06 22.34
N VAL A 87 8.43 5.28 22.04
CA VAL A 87 9.79 5.75 22.31
C VAL A 87 10.05 5.86 23.82
N HIS A 88 9.10 6.41 24.58
CA HIS A 88 9.17 6.47 26.04
C HIS A 88 9.22 5.07 26.67
N ASP A 89 8.38 4.14 26.20
CA ASP A 89 8.33 2.76 26.70
C ASP A 89 9.62 2.00 26.39
N ALA A 90 10.28 2.30 25.27
CA ALA A 90 11.59 1.75 24.92
C ALA A 90 12.73 2.32 25.78
N GLY A 91 12.52 3.46 26.46
CA GLY A 91 13.52 4.10 27.33
C GLY A 91 14.73 4.66 26.57
N VAL A 92 14.56 5.00 25.29
CA VAL A 92 15.64 5.50 24.42
C VAL A 92 15.67 7.03 24.40
N PRO A 93 16.87 7.65 24.35
CA PRO A 93 17.03 9.09 24.15
C PRO A 93 16.25 9.60 22.92
N CYS A 94 15.60 10.75 23.06
CA CYS A 94 14.75 11.27 21.99
C CYS A 94 14.75 12.79 21.91
N VAL A 95 14.91 13.29 20.68
CA VAL A 95 14.77 14.71 20.33
C VAL A 95 13.59 14.88 19.40
N ASN A 96 12.65 15.75 19.78
CA ASN A 96 11.54 16.13 18.93
C ASN A 96 11.80 17.48 18.25
N LEU A 97 11.45 17.57 16.98
CA LEU A 97 11.52 18.78 16.20
C LEU A 97 10.14 19.41 16.05
N THR A 98 10.17 20.73 16.08
CA THR A 98 9.10 21.71 15.79
C THR A 98 7.91 21.72 16.75
N LEU A 99 7.34 20.57 17.12
CA LEU A 99 6.29 20.47 18.15
C LEU A 99 6.88 20.40 19.55
N GLU A 100 6.17 20.92 20.55
CA GLU A 100 6.53 20.67 21.94
C GLU A 100 5.89 19.36 22.42
N VAL A 101 6.73 18.42 22.82
CA VAL A 101 6.34 17.15 23.42
C VAL A 101 6.91 17.09 24.84
N GLU A 102 6.02 16.89 25.81
CA GLU A 102 6.39 16.78 27.23
C GLU A 102 7.31 15.57 27.46
N GLY A 103 8.42 15.78 28.18
CA GLY A 103 9.39 14.73 28.50
C GLY A 103 10.52 14.54 27.47
N MET A 104 10.45 15.24 26.33
CA MET A 104 11.47 15.20 25.28
C MET A 104 12.25 16.53 25.18
N ALA A 105 13.45 16.48 24.60
CA ALA A 105 14.15 17.68 24.18
C ALA A 105 13.49 18.23 22.90
N ASN A 106 13.06 19.49 22.92
CA ASN A 106 12.34 20.10 21.81
C ASN A 106 13.20 21.14 21.10
N LEU A 107 13.32 21.01 19.78
CA LEU A 107 14.02 21.96 18.93
C LEU A 107 13.08 22.47 17.84
N SER A 108 12.84 23.77 17.78
CA SER A 108 11.98 24.37 16.76
C SER A 108 12.67 25.52 16.05
N MET A 109 12.04 26.01 14.99
CA MET A 109 12.44 27.24 14.30
C MET A 109 11.35 28.27 14.51
N GLU A 110 11.73 29.50 14.85
CA GLU A 110 10.78 30.59 14.97
C GLU A 110 10.55 31.29 13.63
N ASN A 111 9.42 31.99 13.50
CA ASN A 111 9.04 32.73 12.29
C ASN A 111 9.12 34.25 12.44
N ASP A 112 9.31 34.78 13.65
CA ASP A 112 9.16 36.19 14.00
C ASP A 112 10.39 37.06 13.64
N ASN A 113 11.59 36.64 14.06
CA ASN A 113 12.82 37.42 13.97
C ASN A 113 13.16 37.77 12.52
N GLY A 114 13.14 36.79 11.62
CA GLY A 114 13.45 36.99 10.20
C GLY A 114 12.44 37.93 9.52
N ILE A 115 11.14 37.76 9.79
CA ILE A 115 10.07 38.59 9.23
C ILE A 115 10.13 40.00 9.77
N THR A 116 10.29 40.17 11.08
CA THR A 116 10.39 41.48 11.71
C THR A 116 11.58 42.25 11.15
N LEU A 117 12.77 41.65 11.10
CA LEU A 117 13.95 42.30 10.52
C LEU A 117 13.79 42.62 9.03
N LEU A 118 13.06 41.79 8.28
CA LEU A 118 12.73 42.03 6.88
C LEU A 118 11.79 43.23 6.70
N ILE A 119 10.71 43.31 7.47
CA ILE A 119 9.75 44.42 7.41
C ILE A 119 10.41 45.73 7.86
N ASN A 120 11.15 45.71 8.96
CA ASN A 120 11.90 46.87 9.45
C ASN A 120 12.85 47.39 8.34
N HIS A 121 13.50 46.49 7.62
CA HIS A 121 14.35 46.86 6.50
C HIS A 121 13.58 47.55 5.37
N LEU A 122 12.43 47.01 4.95
CA LEU A 122 11.59 47.63 3.91
C LEU A 122 11.13 49.03 4.31
N VAL A 123 10.71 49.22 5.57
CA VAL A 123 10.22 50.50 6.07
C VAL A 123 11.38 51.49 6.29
N GLU A 124 12.40 51.12 7.06
CA GLU A 124 13.45 52.04 7.50
C GLU A 124 14.46 52.38 6.39
N LYS A 125 14.82 51.38 5.56
CA LYS A 125 15.86 51.55 4.53
C LYS A 125 15.28 51.95 3.18
N HIS A 126 14.15 51.34 2.79
CA HIS A 126 13.53 51.57 1.49
C HIS A 126 12.36 52.55 1.55
N GLY A 127 11.92 52.95 2.74
CA GLY A 127 10.85 53.92 2.91
C GLY A 127 9.47 53.40 2.50
N ALA A 128 9.28 52.07 2.50
CA ALA A 128 8.00 51.45 2.18
C ALA A 128 6.92 51.93 3.16
N LYS A 129 5.77 52.35 2.62
CA LYS A 129 4.61 52.84 3.39
C LYS A 129 3.42 51.89 3.30
N THR A 130 3.43 51.00 2.32
CA THR A 130 2.40 50.00 2.08
C THR A 130 3.08 48.67 1.75
N ILE A 131 2.79 47.66 2.56
CA ILE A 131 3.34 46.31 2.39
C ILE A 131 2.17 45.34 2.40
N ASN A 132 1.86 44.73 1.27
CA ASN A 132 0.84 43.67 1.22
C ASN A 132 1.46 42.32 1.59
N LEU A 133 0.62 41.38 2.05
CA LEU A 133 1.03 40.03 2.42
C LEU A 133 0.33 38.97 1.56
N ILE A 134 1.10 38.06 0.99
CA ILE A 134 0.61 36.77 0.48
C ILE A 134 0.89 35.74 1.57
N SER A 135 -0.12 35.44 2.38
CA SER A 135 -0.02 34.49 3.49
C SER A 135 -0.09 33.03 3.02
N GLY A 136 0.17 32.10 3.93
CA GLY A 136 -0.11 30.68 3.70
C GLY A 136 -1.61 30.34 3.80
N PRO A 137 -1.97 29.05 3.75
CA PRO A 137 -3.36 28.60 3.90
C PRO A 137 -3.95 29.03 5.25
N GLU A 138 -5.23 29.38 5.27
CA GLU A 138 -5.97 29.62 6.51
C GLU A 138 -5.97 28.38 7.42
N GLY A 139 -5.73 28.57 8.72
CA GLY A 139 -5.67 27.50 9.71
C GLY A 139 -4.37 26.69 9.72
N ASN A 140 -3.39 27.01 8.86
CA ASN A 140 -2.06 26.41 8.91
C ASN A 140 -1.19 27.11 9.97
N SER A 141 -0.59 26.35 10.88
CA SER A 141 0.22 26.89 12.00
C SER A 141 1.38 27.77 11.54
N ASP A 142 2.12 27.34 10.51
CA ASP A 142 3.22 28.12 9.94
C ASP A 142 2.72 29.41 9.27
N GLY A 143 1.61 29.32 8.52
CA GLY A 143 0.98 30.47 7.87
C GLY A 143 0.50 31.51 8.88
N GLU A 144 -0.15 31.07 9.96
CA GLU A 144 -0.57 31.92 11.07
C GLU A 144 0.63 32.54 11.80
N GLY A 145 1.69 31.76 12.05
CA GLY A 145 2.92 32.26 12.66
C GLY A 145 3.56 33.39 11.85
N ARG A 146 3.66 33.21 10.52
CA ARG A 146 4.22 34.21 9.60
C ARG A 146 3.31 35.44 9.47
N LEU A 147 1.99 35.25 9.42
CA LEU A 147 0.99 36.33 9.42
C LEU A 147 1.08 37.18 10.69
N ASN A 148 1.19 36.54 11.86
CA ASN A 148 1.30 37.22 13.15
C ASN A 148 2.59 38.04 13.25
N ALA A 149 3.72 37.49 12.79
CA ALA A 149 4.98 38.20 12.73
C ALA A 149 4.91 39.44 11.82
N TYR A 150 4.30 39.31 10.64
CA TYR A 150 4.06 40.43 9.73
C TYR A 150 3.21 41.52 10.39
N LYS A 151 2.07 41.15 11.01
CA LYS A 151 1.17 42.10 11.68
C LYS A 151 1.89 42.85 12.79
N LYS A 152 2.61 42.12 13.65
CA LYS A 152 3.40 42.69 14.74
C LYS A 152 4.44 43.68 14.22
N ALA A 153 5.19 43.33 13.18
CA ALA A 153 6.22 44.21 12.61
C ALA A 153 5.64 45.50 12.02
N LEU A 154 4.44 45.44 11.41
CA LEU A 154 3.72 46.63 10.93
C LEU A 154 3.23 47.51 12.08
N GLU A 155 2.67 46.91 13.14
CA GLU A 155 2.23 47.63 14.34
C GLU A 155 3.39 48.38 15.02
N GLU A 156 4.58 47.77 15.09
CA GLU A 156 5.79 48.40 15.62
C GLU A 156 6.22 49.66 14.84
N HIS A 157 5.86 49.74 13.55
CA HIS A 157 6.08 50.90 12.69
C HIS A 157 4.89 51.87 12.65
N GLY A 158 3.83 51.60 13.42
CA GLY A 158 2.60 52.39 13.43
C GLY A 158 1.82 52.33 12.10
N MET A 159 1.98 51.24 11.34
CA MET A 159 1.27 51.03 10.08
C MET A 159 -0.09 50.36 10.33
N GLU A 160 -1.09 50.75 9.54
CA GLU A 160 -2.44 50.17 9.63
C GLU A 160 -2.47 48.78 8.99
N ILE A 161 -3.07 47.81 9.69
CA ILE A 161 -3.30 46.46 9.16
C ILE A 161 -4.66 46.45 8.49
N GLU A 162 -4.66 46.28 7.17
CA GLU A 162 -5.87 46.25 6.36
C GLU A 162 -6.11 44.85 5.79
N ASP A 163 -7.24 44.20 6.13
CA ASP A 163 -7.51 42.81 5.73
C ASP A 163 -7.51 42.62 4.20
N HIS A 164 -7.90 43.64 3.44
CA HIS A 164 -7.91 43.60 1.97
C HIS A 164 -6.50 43.68 1.35
N ARG A 165 -5.44 43.89 2.15
CA ARG A 165 -4.03 43.82 1.73
C ARG A 165 -3.40 42.46 2.04
N ILE A 166 -4.19 41.50 2.53
CA ILE A 166 -3.76 40.15 2.87
C ILE A 166 -4.49 39.17 1.95
N TYR A 167 -3.74 38.38 1.19
CA TYR A 167 -4.25 37.27 0.41
C TYR A 167 -3.82 35.96 1.06
N PHE A 168 -4.74 34.99 1.20
CA PHE A 168 -4.41 33.66 1.72
C PHE A 168 -4.11 32.72 0.56
N GLY A 169 -2.83 32.36 0.41
CA GLY A 169 -2.34 31.47 -0.64
C GLY A 169 -2.25 30.02 -0.19
N ASP A 170 -1.62 29.20 -1.04
CA ASP A 170 -1.51 27.75 -0.86
C ASP A 170 -0.05 27.25 -0.91
N TYR A 171 0.92 28.16 -0.76
CA TYR A 171 2.36 27.92 -0.90
C TYR A 171 2.85 27.56 -2.31
N HIS A 172 1.99 27.58 -3.34
CA HIS A 172 2.39 27.30 -4.72
C HIS A 172 2.51 28.60 -5.54
N PRO A 173 3.32 28.61 -6.62
CA PRO A 173 3.48 29.81 -7.46
C PRO A 173 2.17 30.37 -8.00
N LYS A 174 1.19 29.51 -8.27
CA LYS A 174 -0.11 29.94 -8.79
C LYS A 174 -0.85 30.86 -7.82
N SER A 175 -0.84 30.58 -6.51
CA SER A 175 -1.48 31.46 -5.55
C SER A 175 -0.75 32.81 -5.42
N GLY A 176 0.56 32.83 -5.66
CA GLY A 176 1.32 34.08 -5.82
C GLY A 176 0.83 34.94 -6.98
N MET A 177 0.55 34.33 -8.13
CA MET A 177 -0.04 35.02 -9.28
C MET A 177 -1.44 35.55 -8.94
N GLU A 178 -2.31 34.70 -8.43
CA GLU A 178 -3.69 35.04 -8.05
C GLU A 178 -3.75 36.18 -7.01
N ALA A 179 -2.79 36.23 -6.08
CA ALA A 179 -2.67 37.31 -5.10
C ALA A 179 -2.42 38.67 -5.75
N VAL A 180 -1.58 38.73 -6.79
CA VAL A 180 -1.33 39.98 -7.53
C VAL A 180 -2.59 40.43 -8.28
N GLU A 181 -3.36 39.49 -8.82
CA GLU A 181 -4.66 39.81 -9.43
C GLU A 181 -5.62 40.38 -8.38
N PHE A 182 -5.71 39.72 -7.21
CA PHE A 182 -6.52 40.16 -6.09
C PHE A 182 -6.16 41.59 -5.63
N PHE A 183 -4.87 41.89 -5.47
CA PHE A 183 -4.44 43.23 -5.07
C PHE A 183 -4.74 44.28 -6.14
N ALA A 184 -4.54 43.96 -7.42
CA ALA A 184 -4.85 44.88 -8.51
C ALA A 184 -6.36 45.14 -8.65
N ASP A 185 -7.19 44.16 -8.36
CA ASP A 185 -8.66 44.26 -8.45
C ASP A 185 -9.31 44.82 -7.18
N SER A 186 -8.54 45.04 -6.11
CA SER A 186 -9.01 45.56 -4.82
C SER A 186 -9.55 46.99 -4.87
N GLY A 187 -9.23 47.75 -5.93
CA GLY A 187 -9.57 49.17 -6.07
C GLY A 187 -8.64 50.11 -5.27
N LEU A 188 -7.57 49.58 -4.70
CA LEU A 188 -6.55 50.33 -3.97
C LEU A 188 -5.31 50.55 -4.83
N ASP A 189 -4.48 51.50 -4.42
CA ASP A 189 -3.15 51.64 -5.00
C ASP A 189 -2.30 50.40 -4.69
N MET A 190 -1.54 49.96 -5.70
CA MET A 190 -0.56 48.88 -5.54
C MET A 190 0.46 49.25 -4.46
N PRO A 191 0.92 48.26 -3.67
CA PRO A 191 1.81 48.51 -2.54
C PRO A 191 3.24 48.83 -2.98
N ASP A 192 4.02 49.45 -2.08
CA ASP A 192 5.46 49.63 -2.26
C ASP A 192 6.21 48.29 -2.21
N ALA A 193 5.70 47.33 -1.43
CA ALA A 193 6.24 45.97 -1.33
C ALA A 193 5.15 44.91 -1.19
N ILE A 194 5.45 43.70 -1.66
CA ILE A 194 4.68 42.49 -1.34
C ILE A 194 5.60 41.51 -0.65
N MET A 195 5.21 41.08 0.55
CA MET A 195 5.84 39.98 1.25
C MET A 195 5.05 38.70 0.98
N ALA A 196 5.71 37.67 0.46
CA ALA A 196 5.14 36.34 0.35
C ALA A 196 5.60 35.46 1.51
N ALA A 197 4.68 34.65 2.03
CA ALA A 197 4.95 33.73 3.12
C ALA A 197 5.86 32.56 2.70
N ASN A 198 6.15 32.37 1.41
CA ASN A 198 7.24 31.52 0.91
C ASN A 198 7.77 32.03 -0.44
N ASP A 199 8.93 31.52 -0.84
CA ASP A 199 9.59 31.90 -2.08
C ASP A 199 8.85 31.43 -3.34
N GLU A 200 8.13 30.31 -3.29
CA GLU A 200 7.32 29.83 -4.43
C GLU A 200 6.21 30.83 -4.80
N MET A 201 5.46 31.32 -3.80
CA MET A 201 4.48 32.39 -4.01
C MET A 201 5.15 33.71 -4.39
N ALA A 202 6.34 34.01 -3.87
CA ALA A 202 7.11 35.19 -4.27
C ALA A 202 7.46 35.15 -5.77
N LEU A 203 7.94 34.00 -6.28
CA LEU A 203 8.24 33.78 -7.69
C LEU A 203 6.98 33.93 -8.55
N GLY A 204 5.85 33.38 -8.10
CA GLY A 204 4.56 33.53 -8.78
C GLY A 204 4.09 34.99 -8.86
N ALA A 205 4.17 35.72 -7.75
CA ALA A 205 3.83 37.13 -7.68
C ALA A 205 4.75 37.97 -8.56
N LEU A 206 6.06 37.70 -8.52
CA LEU A 206 7.07 38.34 -9.37
C LEU A 206 6.72 38.16 -10.85
N TYR A 207 6.43 36.92 -11.28
CA TYR A 207 6.04 36.61 -12.65
C TYR A 207 4.81 37.40 -13.11
N GLU A 208 3.77 37.46 -12.26
CA GLU A 208 2.53 38.16 -12.60
C GLU A 208 2.70 39.69 -12.62
N LEU A 209 3.51 40.25 -11.72
CA LEU A 209 3.86 41.67 -11.72
C LEU A 209 4.60 42.07 -13.00
N GLU A 210 5.61 41.30 -13.41
CA GLU A 210 6.35 41.54 -14.66
C GLU A 210 5.42 41.43 -15.87
N ARG A 211 4.52 40.44 -15.88
CA ARG A 211 3.50 40.27 -16.94
C ARG A 211 2.59 41.49 -17.07
N ARG A 212 2.30 42.17 -15.95
CA ARG A 212 1.51 43.41 -15.89
C ARG A 212 2.33 44.67 -16.17
N GLY A 213 3.65 44.53 -16.36
CA GLY A 213 4.55 45.62 -16.72
C GLY A 213 5.15 46.38 -15.54
N TYR A 214 5.02 45.88 -14.31
CA TYR A 214 5.73 46.42 -13.16
C TYR A 214 7.20 45.99 -13.20
N ARG A 215 8.10 46.89 -12.80
CA ARG A 215 9.53 46.60 -12.64
C ARG A 215 9.83 46.30 -11.17
N ILE A 216 10.67 45.31 -10.97
CA ILE A 216 11.07 44.86 -9.64
C ILE A 216 12.59 45.06 -9.55
N PRO A 217 13.09 45.85 -8.59
CA PRO A 217 12.39 46.43 -7.44
C PRO A 217 11.80 47.84 -7.65
N GLU A 218 11.95 48.47 -8.81
CA GLU A 218 11.74 49.93 -8.96
C GLU A 218 10.31 50.41 -8.76
N ASP A 219 9.33 49.60 -9.17
CA ASP A 219 7.91 49.95 -9.01
C ASP A 219 7.33 49.24 -7.78
N ILE A 220 7.65 47.95 -7.58
CA ILE A 220 7.18 47.14 -6.45
C ILE A 220 8.31 46.24 -5.98
N MET A 221 8.60 46.23 -4.69
CA MET A 221 9.53 45.28 -4.08
C MET A 221 8.85 43.94 -3.81
N ILE A 222 9.56 42.83 -4.02
CA ILE A 222 9.07 41.49 -3.69
C ILE A 222 9.99 40.85 -2.67
N THR A 223 9.41 40.24 -1.64
CA THR A 223 10.15 39.42 -0.68
C THR A 223 9.51 38.05 -0.49
N GLY A 224 10.30 37.07 -0.10
CA GLY A 224 9.84 35.71 0.18
C GLY A 224 10.31 35.18 1.55
N TYR A 225 10.22 33.87 1.70
CA TYR A 225 10.57 33.11 2.89
C TYR A 225 11.07 31.72 2.47
N ASP A 226 11.96 31.09 3.24
CA ASP A 226 12.66 29.81 3.02
C ASP A 226 14.03 29.91 2.27
N ASN A 227 14.28 30.99 1.52
CA ASN A 227 15.48 31.22 0.71
C ASN A 227 15.85 29.98 -0.15
N ILE A 228 14.90 29.50 -0.94
CA ILE A 228 15.05 28.33 -1.81
C ILE A 228 16.05 28.59 -2.93
N TYR A 229 16.58 27.52 -3.51
CA TYR A 229 17.64 27.61 -4.53
C TYR A 229 17.18 28.40 -5.77
N GLU A 230 15.93 28.23 -6.18
CA GLU A 230 15.30 28.86 -7.33
C GLU A 230 15.20 30.38 -7.13
N ALA A 231 14.80 30.81 -5.93
CA ALA A 231 14.73 32.22 -5.54
C ALA A 231 16.12 32.88 -5.49
N GLN A 232 17.15 32.13 -5.06
CA GLN A 232 18.53 32.60 -5.04
C GLN A 232 19.13 32.79 -6.44
N ASN A 233 18.65 32.05 -7.44
CA ASN A 233 19.16 32.06 -8.82
C ASN A 233 18.20 32.72 -9.81
N HIS A 234 17.14 33.36 -9.32
CA HIS A 234 16.23 34.18 -10.12
C HIS A 234 16.88 35.53 -10.49
N ALA A 235 16.36 36.21 -11.53
CA ALA A 235 16.75 37.57 -11.90
C ALA A 235 15.50 38.48 -11.98
N PRO A 236 15.29 39.42 -11.03
CA PRO A 236 16.16 39.73 -9.90
C PRO A 236 16.17 38.60 -8.85
N ARG A 237 17.29 38.44 -8.14
CA ARG A 237 17.36 37.54 -6.99
C ARG A 237 16.39 37.99 -5.90
N ILE A 238 15.62 37.04 -5.36
CA ILE A 238 14.61 37.35 -4.35
C ILE A 238 15.25 37.59 -2.98
N THR A 239 14.94 38.73 -2.38
CA THR A 239 15.12 39.01 -0.96
C THR A 239 14.21 38.09 -0.17
N SER A 240 14.76 37.28 0.73
CA SER A 240 14.01 36.24 1.43
C SER A 240 14.40 36.15 2.91
N VAL A 241 13.73 35.29 3.67
CA VAL A 241 14.13 34.91 5.02
C VAL A 241 14.73 33.51 4.98
N GLN A 242 15.98 33.38 5.41
CA GLN A 242 16.65 32.09 5.58
C GLN A 242 16.25 31.47 6.91
N ARG A 243 15.88 30.19 6.85
CA ARG A 243 15.63 29.35 8.02
C ARG A 243 16.86 28.49 8.34
N PRO A 244 17.13 28.21 9.62
CA PRO A 244 18.26 27.38 10.04
C PRO A 244 17.97 25.87 9.93
N GLU A 245 17.43 25.38 8.81
CA GLU A 245 17.01 23.96 8.71
C GLU A 245 18.17 22.97 8.88
N GLU A 246 19.29 23.22 8.21
CA GLU A 246 20.47 22.37 8.32
C GLU A 246 21.04 22.39 9.74
N GLU A 247 21.11 23.58 10.35
CA GLU A 247 21.57 23.73 11.73
C GLU A 247 20.62 23.07 12.74
N LEU A 248 19.31 23.12 12.50
CA LEU A 248 18.32 22.39 13.29
C LEU A 248 18.62 20.89 13.28
N GLY A 249 18.89 20.32 12.10
CA GLY A 249 19.29 18.92 11.96
C GLY A 249 20.60 18.58 12.69
N ARG A 250 21.62 19.44 12.55
CA ARG A 250 22.92 19.28 13.22
C ARG A 250 22.79 19.32 14.74
N LYS A 251 22.01 20.28 15.25
CA LYS A 251 21.74 20.41 16.69
C LYS A 251 20.89 19.28 17.23
N ALA A 252 19.89 18.82 16.48
CA ALA A 252 19.06 17.69 16.87
C ALA A 252 19.90 16.43 17.12
N TYR A 253 20.79 16.12 16.18
CA TYR A 253 21.72 15.02 16.34
C TYR A 253 22.67 15.26 17.52
N THR A 254 23.22 16.46 17.66
CA THR A 254 24.14 16.79 18.77
C THR A 254 23.48 16.65 20.15
N TYR A 255 22.22 17.08 20.29
CA TYR A 255 21.47 16.99 21.54
C TYR A 255 21.11 15.54 21.86
N LEU A 256 20.78 14.75 20.83
CA LEU A 256 20.59 13.32 20.99
C LEU A 256 21.86 12.64 21.50
N MET A 257 23.03 12.97 20.94
CA MET A 257 24.31 12.44 21.40
C MET A 257 24.64 12.87 22.84
N ASP A 258 24.32 14.11 23.20
CA ASP A 258 24.49 14.61 24.55
C ASP A 258 23.61 13.84 25.56
N GLU A 259 22.37 13.55 25.20
CA GLU A 259 21.46 12.73 26.01
C GLU A 259 21.94 11.27 26.12
N ILE A 260 22.40 10.66 25.02
CA ILE A 260 23.03 9.32 25.01
C ILE A 260 24.25 9.29 25.93
N ALA A 261 25.05 10.36 25.96
CA ALA A 261 26.21 10.50 26.83
C ALA A 261 25.84 10.80 28.30
N GLY A 262 24.56 10.91 28.65
CA GLY A 262 24.08 11.17 30.00
C GLY A 262 24.20 12.63 30.45
N LYS A 263 24.34 13.58 29.52
CA LYS A 263 24.31 15.01 29.84
C LYS A 263 22.86 15.44 30.16
N PRO A 264 22.68 16.55 30.90
CA PRO A 264 21.35 17.06 31.22
C PRO A 264 20.53 17.33 29.96
N LYS A 265 19.27 16.86 29.94
CA LYS A 265 18.34 17.15 28.85
C LYS A 265 18.13 18.66 28.72
N ILE A 266 18.17 19.14 27.48
CA ILE A 266 17.80 20.50 27.14
C ILE A 266 16.27 20.51 26.97
N GLY A 267 15.57 21.47 27.58
CA GLY A 267 14.11 21.51 27.59
C GLY A 267 13.51 21.85 26.22
N SER A 268 13.58 23.12 25.84
CA SER A 268 13.10 23.63 24.55
C SER A 268 14.04 24.74 24.06
N GLU A 269 14.40 24.72 22.78
CA GLU A 269 15.16 25.78 22.11
C GLU A 269 14.52 26.12 20.76
N GLN A 270 14.45 27.42 20.47
CA GLN A 270 14.01 27.94 19.18
C GLN A 270 15.18 28.57 18.44
N LEU A 271 15.42 28.12 17.20
CA LEU A 271 16.42 28.68 16.32
C LEU A 271 15.86 29.85 15.52
N LEU A 272 16.62 30.94 15.51
CA LEU A 272 16.24 32.19 14.86
C LEU A 272 16.45 32.12 13.34
N SER A 273 15.43 32.53 12.61
CA SER A 273 15.48 32.86 11.18
C SER A 273 16.14 34.23 10.96
N TRP A 274 16.68 34.51 9.76
CA TRP A 274 17.29 35.81 9.45
C TRP A 274 17.03 36.24 8.00
N PRO A 275 16.91 37.55 7.72
CA PRO A 275 16.71 38.02 6.37
C PRO A 275 17.99 37.91 5.53
N VAL A 276 17.80 37.60 4.25
CA VAL A 276 18.81 37.64 3.20
C VAL A 276 18.38 38.69 2.18
N PHE A 277 18.98 39.87 2.27
CA PHE A 277 18.67 40.99 1.36
C PHE A 277 19.33 40.79 -0.01
N ALA A 278 18.55 40.97 -1.06
CA ALA A 278 18.95 40.78 -2.44
C ALA A 278 18.26 41.80 -3.38
N GLU A 279 18.26 41.49 -4.67
CA GLU A 279 17.97 42.44 -5.74
C GLU A 279 16.49 42.83 -5.81
N SER A 280 15.57 41.95 -5.43
CA SER A 280 14.12 42.19 -5.52
C SER A 280 13.58 43.23 -4.53
N CYS A 281 14.40 43.67 -3.54
CA CYS A 281 14.12 44.88 -2.75
C CYS A 281 15.07 46.05 -3.10
N GLY A 282 15.96 45.88 -4.07
CA GLY A 282 16.96 46.88 -4.47
C GLY A 282 18.25 46.86 -3.67
N CYS A 283 18.46 45.85 -2.83
CA CYS A 283 19.73 45.63 -2.18
C CYS A 283 20.71 44.89 -3.10
N ARG A 284 22.01 45.07 -2.85
CA ARG A 284 23.04 44.23 -3.46
C ARG A 284 23.22 42.97 -2.61
N CYS A 285 23.34 41.83 -3.28
CA CYS A 285 23.77 40.60 -2.64
C CYS A 285 25.27 40.40 -2.88
N ASP A 286 26.07 40.37 -1.81
CA ASP A 286 27.53 40.17 -1.90
C ASP A 286 27.92 38.69 -2.07
N THR A 287 26.95 37.78 -2.15
CA THR A 287 27.24 36.36 -2.39
C THR A 287 27.70 36.17 -3.84
N LYS A 288 28.83 35.50 -4.01
CA LYS A 288 29.35 35.16 -5.34
C LYS A 288 28.41 34.16 -6.00
N GLU A 289 27.85 34.55 -7.13
CA GLU A 289 27.11 33.63 -7.99
C GLU A 289 28.06 32.55 -8.53
N ASP A 290 27.85 31.29 -8.14
CA ASP A 290 28.52 30.16 -8.77
C ASP A 290 27.73 29.71 -10.00
N PHE A 291 27.87 30.46 -11.08
CA PHE A 291 27.28 30.09 -12.37
C PHE A 291 27.75 28.72 -12.90
N ALA A 292 28.92 28.23 -12.47
CA ALA A 292 29.38 26.91 -12.86
C ALA A 292 28.60 25.82 -12.14
N GLU A 293 28.31 26.01 -10.85
CA GLU A 293 27.42 25.16 -10.07
C GLU A 293 25.99 25.19 -10.61
N LEU A 294 25.41 26.37 -10.85
CA LEU A 294 24.07 26.50 -11.43
C LEU A 294 23.95 25.75 -12.77
N ARG A 295 24.93 25.92 -13.67
CA ARG A 295 24.95 25.20 -14.95
C ARG A 295 25.10 23.68 -14.78
N ARG A 296 25.91 23.24 -13.79
CA ARG A 296 26.06 21.81 -13.47
C ARG A 296 24.75 21.23 -12.95
N LYS A 297 24.09 21.91 -12.01
CA LYS A 297 22.81 21.50 -11.43
C LYS A 297 21.71 21.45 -12.50
N LEU A 298 21.54 22.49 -13.31
CA LEU A 298 20.57 22.49 -14.41
C LEU A 298 20.78 21.34 -15.41
N ALA A 299 22.03 21.01 -15.73
CA ALA A 299 22.34 19.87 -16.60
C ALA A 299 22.00 18.53 -15.92
N GLN A 300 22.33 18.39 -14.64
CA GLN A 300 22.03 17.20 -13.84
C GLN A 300 20.53 16.99 -13.68
N ASP A 301 19.80 18.01 -13.22
CA ASP A 301 18.34 17.98 -13.04
C ASP A 301 17.64 17.61 -14.34
N ARG A 302 18.12 18.12 -15.49
CA ARG A 302 17.58 17.75 -16.81
C ARG A 302 17.83 16.30 -17.17
N ILE A 303 19.03 15.77 -16.94
CA ILE A 303 19.37 14.37 -17.22
C ILE A 303 18.54 13.45 -16.33
N GLU A 304 18.50 13.72 -15.03
CA GLU A 304 17.73 12.96 -14.04
C GLU A 304 16.25 13.00 -14.38
N THR A 305 15.68 14.19 -14.61
CA THR A 305 14.27 14.34 -14.98
C THR A 305 13.94 13.58 -16.25
N THR A 306 14.74 13.69 -17.31
CA THR A 306 14.46 13.00 -18.59
C THR A 306 14.53 11.48 -18.40
N THR A 307 15.62 11.00 -17.80
CA THR A 307 15.89 9.56 -17.63
C THR A 307 14.88 8.90 -16.71
N TYR A 308 14.66 9.47 -15.53
CA TYR A 308 13.71 8.92 -14.56
C TYR A 308 12.29 9.03 -15.07
N THR A 309 11.88 10.13 -15.69
CA THR A 309 10.53 10.24 -16.28
C THR A 309 10.28 9.16 -17.32
N GLU A 310 11.25 8.83 -18.17
CA GLU A 310 11.13 7.74 -19.15
C GLU A 310 11.01 6.37 -18.46
N ILE A 311 11.83 6.10 -17.44
CA ILE A 311 11.77 4.86 -16.65
C ILE A 311 10.43 4.72 -15.92
N ILE A 312 9.91 5.79 -15.30
CA ILE A 312 8.62 5.77 -14.60
C ILE A 312 7.48 5.53 -15.59
N LYS A 313 7.50 6.18 -16.75
CA LYS A 313 6.47 5.96 -17.80
C LYS A 313 6.51 4.54 -18.34
N ALA A 314 7.71 4.02 -18.63
CA ALA A 314 7.88 2.66 -19.13
C ALA A 314 7.48 1.61 -18.08
N SER A 315 7.87 1.79 -16.81
CA SER A 315 7.48 0.89 -15.73
C SER A 315 5.98 0.87 -15.49
N SER A 316 5.34 2.05 -15.48
CA SER A 316 3.88 2.15 -15.38
C SER A 316 3.17 1.38 -16.49
N ALA A 317 3.62 1.52 -17.75
CA ALA A 317 3.05 0.79 -18.89
C ALA A 317 3.30 -0.73 -18.80
N ASP A 318 4.51 -1.15 -18.43
CA ASP A 318 4.87 -2.57 -18.33
C ASP A 318 4.12 -3.28 -17.19
N PHE A 319 3.87 -2.60 -16.07
CA PHE A 319 3.23 -3.19 -14.89
C PHE A 319 1.74 -3.47 -15.09
N VAL A 320 1.04 -2.71 -15.93
CA VAL A 320 -0.42 -2.90 -16.17
C VAL A 320 -0.73 -4.27 -16.77
N GLY A 321 0.14 -4.82 -17.61
CA GLY A 321 -0.08 -6.10 -18.29
C GLY A 321 0.36 -7.34 -17.50
N VAL A 322 0.72 -7.19 -16.23
CA VAL A 322 1.29 -8.30 -15.44
C VAL A 322 0.19 -9.11 -14.76
N GLU A 323 0.20 -10.42 -14.99
CA GLU A 323 -0.79 -11.35 -14.43
C GLU A 323 -0.28 -12.16 -13.23
N THR A 324 1.05 -12.27 -13.05
CA THR A 324 1.67 -13.11 -12.01
C THR A 324 2.69 -12.34 -11.18
N GLN A 325 2.84 -12.71 -9.91
CA GLN A 325 3.87 -12.10 -9.03
C GLN A 325 5.28 -12.31 -9.56
N LYS A 326 5.56 -13.48 -10.15
CA LYS A 326 6.88 -13.79 -10.71
C LYS A 326 7.24 -12.81 -11.82
N ASP A 327 6.33 -12.60 -12.77
CA ASP A 327 6.55 -11.68 -13.88
C ASP A 327 6.68 -10.23 -13.37
N LEU A 328 5.90 -9.86 -12.34
CA LEU A 328 6.02 -8.55 -11.70
C LEU A 328 7.42 -8.33 -11.15
N PHE A 329 7.96 -9.30 -10.40
CA PHE A 329 9.29 -9.18 -9.82
C PHE A 329 10.39 -9.11 -10.88
N GLU A 330 10.28 -9.83 -11.99
CA GLU A 330 11.23 -9.67 -13.11
C GLU A 330 11.18 -8.27 -13.73
N LYS A 331 9.98 -7.69 -13.87
CA LYS A 331 9.82 -6.31 -14.36
C LYS A 331 10.36 -5.28 -13.37
N ILE A 332 10.10 -5.44 -12.07
CA ILE A 332 10.67 -4.55 -11.04
C ILE A 332 12.20 -4.62 -11.09
N ARG A 333 12.81 -5.82 -11.17
CA ARG A 333 14.26 -5.98 -11.31
C ARG A 333 14.83 -5.25 -12.53
N LYS A 334 14.17 -5.35 -13.69
CA LYS A 334 14.55 -4.60 -14.90
C LYS A 334 14.64 -3.10 -14.62
N TYR A 335 13.63 -2.51 -13.98
CA TYR A 335 13.59 -1.07 -13.74
C TYR A 335 14.49 -0.62 -12.59
N ILE A 336 14.67 -1.43 -11.55
CA ILE A 336 15.67 -1.16 -10.51
C ILE A 336 17.08 -1.13 -11.11
N ALA A 337 17.42 -2.05 -12.00
CA ALA A 337 18.72 -2.02 -12.68
C ALA A 337 18.93 -0.78 -13.58
N MET A 338 17.84 -0.18 -14.08
CA MET A 338 17.90 1.06 -14.86
C MET A 338 18.00 2.31 -13.98
N LEU A 339 17.33 2.30 -12.81
CA LEU A 339 17.45 3.37 -11.81
C LEU A 339 18.80 3.33 -11.08
N ASP A 340 19.41 2.15 -11.02
CA ASP A 340 20.72 1.84 -10.43
C ASP A 340 20.92 2.42 -9.01
N PRO A 341 20.02 2.12 -8.05
CA PRO A 341 20.25 2.49 -6.65
C PRO A 341 21.46 1.75 -6.08
N GLU A 342 22.20 2.35 -5.14
CA GLU A 342 23.32 1.66 -4.46
C GLU A 342 22.88 0.34 -3.81
N GLU A 343 21.82 0.40 -2.99
CA GLU A 343 21.14 -0.77 -2.46
C GLU A 343 19.62 -0.56 -2.46
N PHE A 344 18.86 -1.59 -2.85
CA PHE A 344 17.40 -1.59 -2.84
C PHE A 344 16.86 -2.94 -2.36
N TYR A 345 15.92 -2.90 -1.43
CA TYR A 345 15.27 -4.08 -0.88
C TYR A 345 13.76 -3.89 -0.92
N LEU A 346 13.06 -4.85 -1.53
CA LEU A 346 11.61 -4.97 -1.43
C LEU A 346 11.30 -6.05 -0.40
N CYS A 347 10.77 -5.66 0.75
CA CYS A 347 10.38 -6.56 1.84
C CYS A 347 8.86 -6.74 1.82
N LEU A 348 8.38 -7.96 1.57
CA LEU A 348 6.94 -8.26 1.54
C LEU A 348 6.55 -9.13 2.74
N GLY A 349 5.42 -8.79 3.35
CA GLY A 349 4.86 -9.50 4.48
C GLY A 349 4.64 -10.98 4.17
N TYR A 350 5.11 -11.86 5.07
CA TYR A 350 4.93 -13.30 4.97
C TYR A 350 3.72 -13.70 5.78
N ASN A 351 2.70 -14.25 5.12
CA ASN A 351 1.57 -14.86 5.78
C ASN A 351 1.50 -16.34 5.40
N THR A 352 1.56 -17.23 6.38
CA THR A 352 1.42 -18.68 6.16
C THR A 352 0.07 -19.07 5.57
N ASN A 353 -0.92 -18.18 5.70
CA ASN A 353 -2.26 -18.37 5.18
C ASN A 353 -2.43 -17.88 3.72
N SER A 354 -1.52 -17.08 3.18
CA SER A 354 -1.70 -16.48 1.85
C SER A 354 -1.11 -17.28 0.70
N ILE A 355 -0.33 -18.32 0.96
CA ILE A 355 0.36 -19.07 -0.09
C ILE A 355 0.13 -20.57 0.11
N ASN A 356 -0.75 -21.11 -0.73
CA ASN A 356 -0.86 -22.52 -1.14
C ASN A 356 -1.67 -23.54 -0.35
N THR A 357 -2.27 -23.27 0.83
CA THR A 357 -3.09 -24.33 1.46
C THR A 357 -4.58 -24.12 1.42
N ASP A 358 -5.10 -22.90 1.30
CA ASP A 358 -6.56 -22.76 1.27
C ASP A 358 -7.09 -21.37 0.87
N ILE A 359 -6.72 -20.87 -0.32
CA ILE A 359 -7.50 -19.79 -0.97
C ILE A 359 -9.00 -20.16 -1.00
N MET A 360 -9.30 -21.47 -1.02
CA MET A 360 -10.65 -22.03 -0.95
C MET A 360 -11.34 -21.89 0.41
N SER A 361 -10.65 -22.01 1.56
CA SER A 361 -11.29 -21.83 2.88
C SER A 361 -11.33 -20.36 3.35
N HIS A 362 -10.40 -19.52 2.88
CA HIS A 362 -10.40 -18.08 3.20
C HIS A 362 -11.52 -17.28 2.54
N LEU A 363 -12.23 -17.85 1.56
CA LEU A 363 -13.40 -17.22 0.92
C LEU A 363 -14.72 -17.44 1.69
N ASN A 364 -14.73 -18.25 2.76
CA ASN A 364 -15.94 -18.52 3.57
C ASN A 364 -16.05 -17.63 4.82
N THR A 365 -14.99 -16.95 5.20
CA THR A 365 -15.02 -15.92 6.23
C THR A 365 -15.17 -14.55 5.58
N GLU A 366 -15.77 -13.59 6.27
CA GLU A 366 -15.70 -12.15 5.97
C GLU A 366 -14.24 -11.61 6.08
N ALA A 367 -13.24 -12.42 5.75
CA ALA A 367 -11.81 -12.19 5.89
C ALA A 367 -11.15 -11.64 4.61
N GLY A 368 -11.93 -11.13 3.65
CA GLY A 368 -11.37 -10.38 2.51
C GLY A 368 -10.76 -9.03 2.91
N ASN A 369 -11.15 -8.50 4.08
CA ASN A 369 -10.73 -7.18 4.57
C ASN A 369 -9.81 -7.19 5.80
N MET A 370 -9.59 -8.33 6.48
CA MET A 370 -9.03 -8.29 7.85
C MET A 370 -7.50 -8.51 7.97
N ASP A 371 -6.79 -8.97 6.93
CA ASP A 371 -5.48 -9.61 7.16
C ASP A 371 -4.23 -8.75 6.95
N LEU A 372 -4.34 -7.50 6.49
CA LEU A 372 -3.16 -6.66 6.20
C LEU A 372 -3.38 -5.17 6.56
N LEU A 373 -4.00 -4.88 7.71
CA LEU A 373 -4.07 -3.51 8.24
C LEU A 373 -2.78 -3.09 8.97
N THR A 374 -1.82 -4.01 9.12
CA THR A 374 -0.53 -3.78 9.77
C THR A 374 0.51 -4.78 9.25
N TYR A 375 1.77 -4.57 9.60
CA TYR A 375 2.87 -5.47 9.24
C TYR A 375 2.71 -6.84 9.92
N PRO A 376 2.80 -7.95 9.17
CA PRO A 376 2.89 -9.28 9.78
C PRO A 376 4.21 -9.44 10.54
N LYS A 377 4.29 -10.45 11.43
CA LYS A 377 5.51 -10.72 12.23
C LYS A 377 6.74 -11.03 11.38
N ASP A 378 6.52 -11.63 10.22
CA ASP A 378 7.58 -12.08 9.33
C ASP A 378 7.45 -11.46 7.96
N ALA A 379 8.57 -11.28 7.28
CA ALA A 379 8.65 -10.84 5.90
C ALA A 379 9.60 -11.72 5.08
N THR A 380 9.56 -11.55 3.77
CA THR A 380 10.53 -12.09 2.81
C THR A 380 11.14 -10.98 1.99
N VAL A 381 12.30 -11.22 1.38
CA VAL A 381 12.93 -10.27 0.46
C VAL A 381 12.92 -10.85 -0.95
N PRO A 382 11.82 -10.71 -1.71
CA PRO A 382 11.75 -11.17 -3.11
C PRO A 382 12.71 -10.43 -4.04
N ILE A 383 13.13 -9.21 -3.69
CA ILE A 383 14.10 -8.43 -4.48
C ILE A 383 15.06 -7.75 -3.51
N ALA A 384 16.32 -8.16 -3.56
CA ALA A 384 17.45 -7.42 -3.00
C ALA A 384 18.37 -7.05 -4.17
N TYR A 385 18.71 -5.78 -4.34
CA TYR A 385 19.69 -5.27 -5.29
C TYR A 385 20.84 -4.64 -4.51
N ARG A 386 22.05 -5.14 -4.72
CA ARG A 386 23.27 -4.65 -4.05
C ARG A 386 24.47 -4.92 -4.94
N ASN A 387 25.38 -3.96 -5.06
CA ASN A 387 26.61 -4.11 -5.85
C ASN A 387 26.37 -4.57 -7.30
N GLY A 388 25.29 -4.09 -7.94
CA GLY A 388 24.93 -4.48 -9.32
C GLY A 388 24.32 -5.88 -9.47
N HIS A 389 24.06 -6.58 -8.37
CA HIS A 389 23.53 -7.94 -8.38
C HIS A 389 22.20 -8.04 -7.66
N PHE A 390 21.38 -8.99 -8.12
CA PHE A 390 20.09 -9.28 -7.52
C PHE A 390 20.08 -10.60 -6.77
N GLU A 391 19.56 -10.57 -5.55
CA GLU A 391 19.37 -11.72 -4.69
C GLU A 391 17.93 -11.80 -4.19
N THR A 392 17.60 -12.92 -3.56
CA THR A 392 16.37 -13.11 -2.79
C THR A 392 16.73 -13.60 -1.39
N TYR A 393 15.91 -13.27 -0.40
CA TYR A 393 16.02 -13.85 0.93
C TYR A 393 14.68 -14.44 1.37
N GLY A 394 14.76 -15.54 2.12
CA GLY A 394 13.61 -16.20 2.70
C GLY A 394 13.00 -15.41 3.85
N ARG A 395 12.44 -16.13 4.80
CA ARG A 395 11.73 -15.56 5.95
C ARG A 395 12.69 -14.89 6.95
N PHE A 396 12.32 -13.72 7.44
CA PHE A 396 12.98 -13.01 8.56
C PHE A 396 11.93 -12.23 9.38
N HIS A 397 12.28 -11.83 10.61
CA HIS A 397 11.36 -11.09 11.48
C HIS A 397 11.32 -9.60 11.10
N VAL A 398 10.14 -8.98 11.05
CA VAL A 398 10.01 -7.59 10.54
C VAL A 398 10.73 -6.55 11.41
N ASN A 399 10.82 -6.77 12.73
CA ASN A 399 11.56 -5.87 13.64
C ASN A 399 13.07 -5.82 13.33
N GLU A 400 13.61 -6.80 12.58
CA GLU A 400 15.00 -6.76 12.12
C GLU A 400 15.21 -5.76 10.97
N LEU A 401 14.14 -5.29 10.31
CA LEU A 401 14.08 -4.50 9.06
C LEU A 401 14.71 -5.16 7.83
N LEU A 402 15.91 -5.71 7.99
CA LEU A 402 16.62 -6.46 6.97
C LEU A 402 17.29 -7.68 7.62
N PRO A 403 17.45 -8.78 6.88
CA PRO A 403 18.34 -9.87 7.27
C PRO A 403 19.75 -9.40 7.59
N GLU A 404 20.39 -9.99 8.62
CA GLU A 404 21.76 -9.61 9.06
C GLU A 404 22.79 -9.60 7.92
N LYS A 405 22.68 -10.52 6.97
CA LYS A 405 23.60 -10.58 5.81
C LYS A 405 23.59 -9.31 4.94
N TYR A 406 22.53 -8.50 5.00
CA TYR A 406 22.41 -7.25 4.26
C TYR A 406 22.82 -6.03 5.09
N LYS A 407 23.05 -6.19 6.40
CA LYS A 407 23.46 -5.12 7.31
C LYS A 407 24.98 -4.97 7.43
N GLU A 408 25.78 -5.88 6.88
CA GLU A 408 27.24 -5.78 6.93
C GLU A 408 27.74 -4.62 6.06
N HIS A 409 28.51 -3.70 6.66
CA HIS A 409 29.04 -2.52 5.99
C HIS A 409 30.26 -1.92 6.70
N ASP A 410 30.98 -1.07 5.97
CA ASP A 410 32.05 -0.22 6.49
C ASP A 410 31.56 1.23 6.57
N GLY A 411 31.71 1.89 7.72
CA GLY A 411 31.40 3.31 7.92
C GLY A 411 29.98 3.58 8.44
N SER A 412 29.43 4.76 8.15
CA SER A 412 28.05 5.15 8.47
C SER A 412 27.12 4.77 7.32
N MET A 413 25.98 4.16 7.64
CA MET A 413 24.92 3.87 6.66
C MET A 413 23.74 4.82 6.75
N LEU A 414 23.14 5.09 5.59
CA LEU A 414 21.83 5.69 5.47
C LEU A 414 20.86 4.63 4.94
N TYR A 415 19.83 4.31 5.73
CA TYR A 415 18.69 3.52 5.33
C TYR A 415 17.48 4.43 5.25
N THR A 416 16.80 4.47 4.10
CA THR A 416 15.49 5.10 3.97
C THR A 416 14.44 4.03 3.78
N ILE A 417 13.41 4.05 4.61
CA ILE A 417 12.35 3.04 4.66
C ILE A 417 11.02 3.70 4.36
N VAL A 418 10.31 3.17 3.36
CA VAL A 418 9.00 3.65 2.90
C VAL A 418 8.00 2.49 2.81
N PRO A 419 6.69 2.74 3.01
CA PRO A 419 5.68 1.69 2.98
C PRO A 419 5.44 1.18 1.56
N VAL A 420 5.11 -0.11 1.46
CA VAL A 420 4.54 -0.74 0.26
C VAL A 420 3.11 -1.12 0.62
N HIS A 421 2.14 -0.41 0.06
CA HIS A 421 0.75 -0.51 0.47
C HIS A 421 -0.19 -0.21 -0.70
N TYR A 422 -1.48 -0.53 -0.57
CA TYR A 422 -2.52 -0.05 -1.46
C TYR A 422 -3.70 0.40 -0.60
N GLN A 423 -3.99 1.70 -0.59
CA GLN A 423 -4.95 2.27 0.37
C GLN A 423 -4.53 1.88 1.81
N GLU A 424 -5.45 1.40 2.64
CA GLU A 424 -5.18 0.95 4.01
C GLU A 424 -4.49 -0.43 4.11
N ARG A 425 -4.25 -1.11 2.98
CA ARG A 425 -3.67 -2.46 2.95
C ARG A 425 -2.15 -2.40 2.88
N THR A 426 -1.48 -2.93 3.89
CA THR A 426 -0.02 -2.98 4.01
C THR A 426 0.54 -4.26 3.42
N TYR A 427 1.28 -4.17 2.31
CA TYR A 427 1.98 -5.30 1.70
C TYR A 427 3.35 -5.55 2.31
N GLY A 428 4.00 -4.49 2.79
CA GLY A 428 5.37 -4.54 3.27
C GLY A 428 6.02 -3.17 3.19
N TYR A 429 7.32 -3.14 2.97
CA TYR A 429 8.09 -1.91 2.94
C TYR A 429 9.27 -2.05 1.98
N CYS A 430 9.79 -0.91 1.56
CA CYS A 430 10.99 -0.82 0.76
C CYS A 430 12.11 -0.19 1.59
N VAL A 431 13.32 -0.72 1.48
CA VAL A 431 14.52 -0.15 2.09
C VAL A 431 15.49 0.24 1.00
N LEU A 432 15.95 1.49 1.02
CA LEU A 432 17.09 1.94 0.23
C LEU A 432 18.29 2.10 1.15
N GLY A 433 19.34 1.34 0.89
CA GLY A 433 20.62 1.43 1.62
C GLY A 433 21.63 2.24 0.80
N LYS A 434 22.35 3.15 1.46
CA LYS A 434 23.35 4.07 0.85
C LYS A 434 22.84 4.97 -0.28
N SER A 435 21.57 4.89 -0.64
CA SER A 435 21.00 5.65 -1.74
C SER A 435 20.24 6.86 -1.21
N ARG A 436 20.43 8.00 -1.89
CA ARG A 436 19.67 9.24 -1.64
C ARG A 436 18.49 9.42 -2.58
N LEU A 437 18.15 8.44 -3.42
CA LEU A 437 17.11 8.59 -4.45
C LEU A 437 15.76 9.03 -3.88
N LEU A 438 15.36 8.52 -2.70
CA LEU A 438 14.11 8.94 -2.05
C LEU A 438 14.14 10.38 -1.49
N ILE A 439 15.32 10.91 -1.21
CA ILE A 439 15.52 12.27 -0.68
C ILE A 439 15.65 13.26 -1.83
N ASP A 440 16.43 12.90 -2.85
CA ASP A 440 16.84 13.80 -3.91
C ASP A 440 15.93 13.74 -5.15
N SER A 441 15.14 12.67 -5.34
CA SER A 441 14.30 12.48 -6.52
C SER A 441 12.84 12.19 -6.18
N SER A 442 11.95 13.12 -6.54
CA SER A 442 10.49 12.93 -6.43
C SER A 442 9.98 11.79 -7.33
N TRP A 443 10.71 11.42 -8.38
CA TRP A 443 10.32 10.35 -9.31
C TRP A 443 10.38 8.96 -8.69
N PHE A 444 11.24 8.76 -7.69
CA PHE A 444 11.38 7.46 -7.05
C PHE A 444 10.16 7.11 -6.18
N HIS A 445 9.53 8.11 -5.55
CA HIS A 445 8.25 7.92 -4.84
C HIS A 445 7.14 7.45 -5.81
N LEU A 446 7.07 8.03 -7.01
CA LEU A 446 6.16 7.56 -8.07
C LEU A 446 6.47 6.14 -8.54
N PHE A 447 7.74 5.73 -8.52
CA PHE A 447 8.12 4.35 -8.82
C PHE A 447 7.58 3.37 -7.77
N ILE A 448 7.71 3.69 -6.48
CA ILE A 448 7.14 2.89 -5.38
C ILE A 448 5.62 2.84 -5.51
N MET A 449 4.95 3.95 -5.84
CA MET A 449 3.51 3.97 -6.11
C MET A 449 3.11 3.07 -7.29
N ASN A 450 3.92 2.99 -8.36
CA ASN A 450 3.70 2.05 -9.45
C ASN A 450 3.82 0.59 -8.99
N ILE A 451 4.80 0.26 -8.13
CA ILE A 451 4.96 -1.07 -7.52
C ILE A 451 3.73 -1.41 -6.68
N ASN A 452 3.28 -0.49 -5.82
CA ASN A 452 2.11 -0.60 -4.97
C ASN A 452 0.85 -0.96 -5.77
N ASN A 453 0.59 -0.23 -6.86
CA ASN A 453 -0.54 -0.48 -7.75
C ASN A 453 -0.43 -1.83 -8.47
N ALA A 454 0.77 -2.20 -8.91
CA ALA A 454 1.01 -3.46 -9.61
C ALA A 454 0.79 -4.68 -8.70
N LEU A 455 1.26 -4.62 -7.45
CA LEU A 455 1.03 -5.66 -6.44
C LEU A 455 -0.46 -5.89 -6.19
N GLU A 456 -1.23 -4.81 -6.03
CA GLU A 456 -2.68 -4.91 -5.86
C GLU A 456 -3.37 -5.48 -7.11
N ASN A 457 -2.94 -5.09 -8.32
CA ASN A 457 -3.52 -5.61 -9.55
C ASN A 457 -3.28 -7.11 -9.70
N VAL A 458 -2.06 -7.58 -9.45
CA VAL A 458 -1.73 -9.02 -9.46
C VAL A 458 -2.58 -9.76 -8.43
N ARG A 459 -2.68 -9.23 -7.19
CA ARG A 459 -3.52 -9.84 -6.14
C ARG A 459 -4.99 -9.91 -6.56
N LYS A 460 -5.55 -8.83 -7.11
CA LYS A 460 -6.94 -8.80 -7.62
C LYS A 460 -7.14 -9.87 -8.70
N GLN A 461 -6.18 -10.04 -9.60
CA GLN A 461 -6.23 -11.04 -10.67
C GLN A 461 -6.17 -12.47 -10.11
N GLU A 462 -5.29 -12.74 -9.14
CA GLU A 462 -5.19 -14.04 -8.47
C GLU A 462 -6.49 -14.41 -7.74
N VAL A 463 -7.07 -13.46 -6.99
CA VAL A 463 -8.36 -13.65 -6.31
C VAL A 463 -9.49 -13.86 -7.32
N MET A 464 -9.53 -13.08 -8.40
CA MET A 464 -10.55 -13.23 -9.45
C MET A 464 -10.45 -14.60 -10.15
N ASN A 465 -9.24 -15.05 -10.47
CA ASN A 465 -9.00 -16.37 -11.08
C ASN A 465 -9.45 -17.50 -10.13
N ALA A 466 -9.15 -17.39 -8.84
CA ALA A 466 -9.59 -18.35 -7.83
C ALA A 466 -11.13 -18.37 -7.68
N MET A 467 -11.78 -17.20 -7.72
CA MET A 467 -13.25 -17.09 -7.72
C MET A 467 -13.86 -17.74 -8.97
N VAL A 468 -13.29 -17.52 -10.15
CA VAL A 468 -13.74 -18.17 -11.39
C VAL A 468 -13.58 -19.69 -11.32
N GLU A 469 -12.46 -20.19 -10.77
CA GLU A 469 -12.29 -21.62 -10.55
C GLU A 469 -13.34 -22.19 -9.59
N ARG A 470 -13.64 -21.48 -8.48
CA ARG A 470 -14.68 -21.87 -7.52
C ARG A 470 -16.06 -21.92 -8.17
N LEU A 471 -16.43 -20.89 -8.93
CA LEU A 471 -17.70 -20.85 -9.66
C LEU A 471 -17.80 -22.01 -10.66
N ASN A 472 -16.72 -22.29 -11.40
CA ASN A 472 -16.68 -23.45 -12.30
C ASN A 472 -16.84 -24.77 -11.54
N ARG A 473 -16.21 -24.92 -10.36
CA ARG A 473 -16.39 -26.12 -9.53
C ARG A 473 -17.82 -26.25 -9.03
N MET A 474 -18.44 -25.20 -8.51
CA MET A 474 -19.83 -25.22 -8.04
C MET A 474 -20.83 -25.47 -9.18
N TRP A 475 -20.51 -24.99 -10.38
CA TRP A 475 -21.34 -25.24 -11.55
C TRP A 475 -21.27 -26.69 -12.05
N VAL A 476 -20.13 -27.39 -11.86
CA VAL A 476 -19.94 -28.78 -12.30
C VAL A 476 -20.22 -29.83 -11.21
N TYR A 477 -19.88 -29.55 -9.96
CA TYR A 477 -19.91 -30.50 -8.86
C TYR A 477 -20.96 -30.14 -7.81
N ASP A 478 -21.52 -31.15 -7.15
CA ASP A 478 -22.39 -30.99 -6.00
C ASP A 478 -21.56 -30.58 -4.77
N THR A 479 -21.96 -29.49 -4.12
CA THR A 479 -21.18 -28.87 -3.02
C THR A 479 -21.11 -29.74 -1.77
N LEU A 480 -22.04 -30.68 -1.58
CA LEU A 480 -22.07 -31.55 -0.41
C LEU A 480 -21.19 -32.78 -0.58
N THR A 481 -21.23 -33.38 -1.77
CA THR A 481 -20.69 -34.72 -2.04
C THR A 481 -19.41 -34.72 -2.89
N GLY A 482 -19.10 -33.62 -3.59
CA GLY A 482 -17.93 -33.50 -4.45
C GLY A 482 -17.98 -34.32 -5.75
N ILE A 483 -19.09 -35.00 -6.02
CA ILE A 483 -19.36 -35.68 -7.30
C ILE A 483 -20.11 -34.72 -8.26
N PHE A 484 -20.40 -35.13 -9.49
CA PHE A 484 -21.06 -34.22 -10.43
C PHE A 484 -22.45 -33.80 -9.93
N ASN A 485 -22.81 -32.54 -10.16
CA ASN A 485 -24.20 -32.12 -10.08
C ASN A 485 -24.91 -32.39 -11.42
N ARG A 486 -26.20 -32.02 -11.51
CA ARG A 486 -26.98 -32.17 -12.75
C ARG A 486 -26.30 -31.53 -13.96
N ALA A 487 -25.90 -30.26 -13.87
CA ALA A 487 -25.30 -29.54 -14.99
C ALA A 487 -23.97 -30.17 -15.45
N GLY A 488 -23.09 -30.53 -14.51
CA GLY A 488 -21.81 -31.17 -14.79
C GLY A 488 -21.99 -32.53 -15.47
N PHE A 489 -22.89 -33.36 -14.96
CA PHE A 489 -23.17 -34.67 -15.55
C PHE A 489 -23.63 -34.57 -17.00
N PHE A 490 -24.62 -33.73 -17.31
CA PHE A 490 -25.12 -33.59 -18.68
C PHE A 490 -24.08 -32.99 -19.64
N LYS A 491 -23.21 -32.10 -19.14
CA LYS A 491 -22.09 -31.60 -19.94
C LYS A 491 -21.17 -32.74 -20.41
N PHE A 492 -20.79 -33.63 -19.49
CA PHE A 492 -19.81 -34.68 -19.78
C PHE A 492 -20.42 -35.99 -20.32
N SER A 493 -21.72 -36.21 -20.14
CA SER A 493 -22.43 -37.42 -20.60
C SER A 493 -22.43 -37.53 -22.13
N SER A 494 -22.48 -36.41 -22.84
CA SER A 494 -22.41 -36.33 -24.31
C SER A 494 -21.20 -37.08 -24.90
N ALA A 495 -20.04 -37.00 -24.25
CA ALA A 495 -18.83 -37.69 -24.69
C ALA A 495 -18.93 -39.22 -24.53
N ILE A 496 -19.56 -39.68 -23.44
CA ILE A 496 -19.80 -41.11 -23.22
C ILE A 496 -20.78 -41.66 -24.26
N VAL A 497 -21.88 -40.95 -24.51
CA VAL A 497 -22.90 -41.34 -25.49
C VAL A 497 -22.31 -41.40 -26.90
N LYS A 498 -21.57 -40.37 -27.30
CA LYS A 498 -20.92 -40.36 -28.62
C LYS A 498 -19.95 -41.53 -28.79
N GLU A 499 -19.10 -41.81 -27.80
CA GLU A 499 -18.18 -42.94 -27.89
C GLU A 499 -18.93 -44.29 -27.89
N ALA A 500 -20.03 -44.40 -27.16
CA ALA A 500 -20.88 -45.60 -27.17
C ALA A 500 -21.50 -45.85 -28.55
N GLN A 501 -22.01 -44.78 -29.20
CA GLN A 501 -22.54 -44.82 -30.57
C GLN A 501 -21.47 -45.20 -31.59
N GLU A 502 -20.29 -44.56 -31.55
CA GLU A 502 -19.19 -44.83 -32.49
C GLU A 502 -18.67 -46.27 -32.39
N ARG A 503 -18.69 -46.85 -31.19
CA ARG A 503 -18.14 -48.20 -30.92
C ARG A 503 -19.20 -49.29 -30.82
N GLY A 504 -20.48 -48.97 -31.03
CA GLY A 504 -21.59 -49.91 -30.88
C GLY A 504 -21.64 -50.57 -29.50
N LYS A 505 -21.37 -49.82 -28.43
CA LYS A 505 -21.41 -50.34 -27.05
C LYS A 505 -22.73 -49.94 -26.37
N PRO A 506 -23.43 -50.85 -25.67
CA PRO A 506 -24.62 -50.53 -24.91
C PRO A 506 -24.34 -49.46 -23.85
N LEU A 507 -25.27 -48.52 -23.66
CA LEU A 507 -25.24 -47.56 -22.56
C LEU A 507 -25.85 -48.18 -21.30
N PHE A 508 -25.25 -47.87 -20.16
CA PHE A 508 -25.70 -48.34 -18.85
C PHE A 508 -25.95 -47.15 -17.94
N VAL A 509 -27.14 -47.11 -17.36
CA VAL A 509 -27.53 -46.13 -16.34
C VAL A 509 -28.00 -46.86 -15.10
N LEU A 510 -27.44 -46.49 -13.95
CA LEU A 510 -27.89 -46.92 -12.63
C LEU A 510 -28.46 -45.71 -11.91
N PHE A 511 -29.68 -45.83 -11.40
CA PHE A 511 -30.33 -44.86 -10.53
C PHE A 511 -30.39 -45.43 -9.11
N LEU A 512 -30.02 -44.60 -8.14
CA LEU A 512 -29.93 -44.96 -6.73
C LEU A 512 -30.62 -43.90 -5.88
N ASP A 513 -31.38 -44.33 -4.88
CA ASP A 513 -32.04 -43.46 -3.89
C ASP A 513 -31.71 -43.98 -2.48
N LEU A 514 -31.34 -43.05 -1.58
CA LEU A 514 -31.06 -43.36 -0.18
C LEU A 514 -32.32 -43.72 0.62
N ASP A 515 -32.30 -44.90 1.23
CA ASP A 515 -33.37 -45.34 2.09
C ASP A 515 -33.19 -44.77 3.51
N GLY A 516 -34.20 -44.08 4.03
CA GLY A 516 -34.26 -43.71 5.46
C GLY A 516 -33.62 -42.36 5.84
N LEU A 517 -33.09 -41.59 4.88
CA LEU A 517 -32.49 -40.27 5.14
C LEU A 517 -33.39 -39.35 5.98
N LYS A 518 -34.69 -39.30 5.70
CA LYS A 518 -35.65 -38.48 6.47
C LYS A 518 -35.65 -38.86 7.96
N LYS A 519 -35.58 -40.15 8.30
CA LYS A 519 -35.54 -40.59 9.71
C LYS A 519 -34.23 -40.15 10.38
N VAL A 520 -33.13 -40.22 9.65
CA VAL A 520 -31.82 -39.74 10.15
C VAL A 520 -31.89 -38.24 10.45
N ASN A 521 -32.42 -37.45 9.51
CA ASN A 521 -32.62 -36.01 9.71
C ASN A 521 -33.52 -35.69 10.91
N ASP A 522 -34.68 -36.37 11.00
CA ASP A 522 -35.68 -36.11 12.04
C ASP A 522 -35.18 -36.49 13.44
N GLN A 523 -34.32 -37.51 13.57
CA GLN A 523 -33.86 -38.06 14.84
C GLN A 523 -32.48 -37.54 15.29
N TYR A 524 -31.56 -37.31 14.34
CA TYR A 524 -30.16 -36.98 14.61
C TYR A 524 -29.73 -35.61 14.07
N GLY A 525 -30.60 -34.92 13.34
CA GLY A 525 -30.35 -33.59 12.80
C GLY A 525 -29.80 -33.60 11.38
N HIS A 526 -29.78 -32.42 10.76
CA HIS A 526 -29.38 -32.25 9.35
C HIS A 526 -27.89 -32.50 9.11
N ASP A 527 -27.01 -32.23 10.08
CA ASP A 527 -25.57 -32.48 9.95
C ASP A 527 -25.26 -33.98 9.80
N GLU A 528 -25.96 -34.84 10.55
CA GLU A 528 -25.86 -36.31 10.41
C GLU A 528 -26.50 -36.79 9.10
N GLY A 529 -27.56 -36.12 8.64
CA GLY A 529 -28.11 -36.31 7.29
C GLY A 529 -27.10 -36.04 6.18
N ASP A 530 -26.38 -34.94 6.29
CA ASP A 530 -25.32 -34.56 5.36
C ASP A 530 -24.16 -35.58 5.39
N ALA A 531 -23.81 -36.07 6.58
CA ALA A 531 -22.86 -37.17 6.74
C ALA A 531 -23.33 -38.47 6.08
N TYR A 532 -24.63 -38.78 6.19
CA TYR A 532 -25.25 -39.94 5.54
C TYR A 532 -25.14 -39.89 4.01
N ILE A 533 -25.40 -38.72 3.42
CA ILE A 533 -25.31 -38.50 1.97
C ILE A 533 -23.85 -38.58 1.51
N LYS A 534 -22.92 -37.97 2.25
CA LYS A 534 -21.48 -38.05 1.99
C LYS A 534 -20.96 -39.47 2.05
N ALA A 535 -21.43 -40.28 3.01
CA ALA A 535 -21.05 -41.67 3.14
C ALA A 535 -21.41 -42.48 1.88
N MET A 536 -22.63 -42.32 1.35
CA MET A 536 -23.01 -42.97 0.10
C MET A 536 -22.17 -42.50 -1.08
N ALA A 537 -21.98 -41.19 -1.23
CA ALA A 537 -21.14 -40.65 -2.29
C ALA A 537 -19.74 -41.27 -2.27
N ASN A 538 -19.14 -41.41 -1.08
CA ASN A 538 -17.84 -42.07 -0.90
C ASN A 538 -17.85 -43.55 -1.30
N VAL A 539 -18.88 -44.32 -0.92
CA VAL A 539 -19.02 -45.72 -1.34
C VAL A 539 -19.10 -45.82 -2.86
N LEU A 540 -19.96 -45.02 -3.50
CA LEU A 540 -20.09 -45.02 -4.96
C LEU A 540 -18.78 -44.60 -5.65
N ASN A 541 -18.07 -43.63 -5.07
CA ASN A 541 -16.80 -43.15 -5.57
C ASN A 541 -15.65 -44.18 -5.47
N GLN A 542 -15.71 -45.11 -4.52
CA GLN A 542 -14.76 -46.22 -4.39
C GLN A 542 -15.07 -47.38 -5.33
N VAL A 543 -16.35 -47.64 -5.60
CA VAL A 543 -16.79 -48.74 -6.46
C VAL A 543 -16.71 -48.37 -7.95
N ARG A 544 -16.87 -47.08 -8.28
CA ARG A 544 -16.84 -46.62 -9.69
C ARG A 544 -15.55 -47.00 -10.40
N LYS A 545 -15.68 -47.38 -11.66
CA LYS A 545 -14.55 -47.69 -12.54
C LYS A 545 -14.08 -46.44 -13.28
N HIS A 546 -12.87 -46.51 -13.82
CA HIS A 546 -12.33 -45.44 -14.65
C HIS A 546 -13.20 -45.25 -15.91
N GLY A 547 -13.63 -44.01 -16.17
CA GLY A 547 -14.46 -43.66 -17.34
C GLY A 547 -15.96 -43.63 -17.08
N GLU A 548 -16.41 -43.79 -15.84
CA GLU A 548 -17.82 -43.68 -15.43
C GLU A 548 -18.14 -42.29 -14.89
N LEU A 549 -19.34 -41.80 -15.18
CA LEU A 549 -19.86 -40.56 -14.60
C LEU A 549 -20.77 -40.87 -13.43
N LEU A 550 -20.53 -40.21 -12.30
CA LEU A 550 -21.33 -40.31 -11.08
C LEU A 550 -21.86 -38.92 -10.72
N MET A 551 -23.17 -38.81 -10.55
CA MET A 551 -23.88 -37.59 -10.25
C MET A 551 -24.77 -37.74 -9.02
N ARG A 552 -24.92 -36.67 -8.25
CA ARG A 552 -26.05 -36.48 -7.33
C ARG A 552 -27.18 -35.80 -8.10
N TYR A 553 -28.25 -36.53 -8.37
CA TYR A 553 -29.38 -36.07 -9.20
C TYR A 553 -30.35 -35.18 -8.40
N GLY A 554 -30.56 -35.51 -7.12
CA GLY A 554 -31.49 -34.86 -6.21
C GLY A 554 -31.01 -34.92 -4.76
N GLY A 555 -31.91 -34.71 -3.79
CA GLY A 555 -31.56 -34.66 -2.36
C GLY A 555 -30.88 -35.95 -1.87
N ASP A 556 -31.48 -37.09 -2.13
CA ASP A 556 -31.08 -38.44 -1.77
C ASP A 556 -30.75 -39.33 -2.99
N GLU A 557 -30.73 -38.75 -4.19
CA GLU A 557 -30.69 -39.50 -5.45
C GLU A 557 -29.33 -39.39 -6.13
N PHE A 558 -28.85 -40.51 -6.67
CA PHE A 558 -27.57 -40.65 -7.36
C PHE A 558 -27.74 -41.37 -8.69
N VAL A 559 -26.96 -40.99 -9.70
CA VAL A 559 -26.96 -41.59 -11.03
C VAL A 559 -25.55 -41.94 -11.45
N ILE A 560 -25.36 -43.15 -11.97
CA ILE A 560 -24.12 -43.56 -12.65
C ILE A 560 -24.42 -43.82 -14.13
N LEU A 561 -23.58 -43.27 -15.00
CA LEU A 561 -23.61 -43.49 -16.45
C LEU A 561 -22.29 -44.08 -16.93
N SER A 562 -22.39 -45.15 -17.71
CA SER A 562 -21.26 -45.83 -18.34
C SER A 562 -21.66 -46.49 -19.65
N LYS A 563 -20.73 -47.23 -20.26
CA LYS A 563 -20.94 -47.97 -21.52
C LYS A 563 -20.27 -49.34 -21.51
N GLY A 564 -20.81 -50.27 -22.29
CA GLY A 564 -20.26 -51.60 -22.50
C GLY A 564 -20.57 -52.59 -21.37
N TYR A 565 -21.70 -52.43 -20.69
CA TYR A 565 -22.16 -53.33 -19.63
C TYR A 565 -23.20 -54.33 -20.19
N THR A 566 -23.07 -55.59 -19.79
CA THR A 566 -24.13 -56.59 -19.92
C THR A 566 -25.02 -56.62 -18.68
N ASP A 567 -26.17 -57.28 -18.74
CA ASP A 567 -27.04 -57.51 -17.59
C ASP A 567 -26.31 -58.19 -16.41
N ALA A 568 -25.41 -59.13 -16.72
CA ALA A 568 -24.55 -59.78 -15.72
C ALA A 568 -23.56 -58.80 -15.07
N ASP A 569 -22.95 -57.91 -15.87
CA ASP A 569 -22.04 -56.89 -15.36
C ASP A 569 -22.76 -55.89 -14.45
N ALA A 570 -23.97 -55.46 -14.84
CA ALA A 570 -24.80 -54.56 -14.04
C ALA A 570 -25.19 -55.17 -12.69
N LYS A 571 -25.61 -56.45 -12.67
CA LYS A 571 -25.90 -57.18 -11.42
C LYS A 571 -24.68 -57.31 -10.52
N ASN A 572 -23.52 -57.63 -11.10
CA ASN A 572 -22.27 -57.69 -10.35
C ASN A 572 -21.89 -56.30 -9.79
N TYR A 573 -22.10 -55.24 -10.56
CA TYR A 573 -21.83 -53.86 -10.12
C TYR A 573 -22.72 -53.44 -8.94
N ILE A 574 -24.01 -53.77 -8.97
CA ILE A 574 -24.92 -53.55 -7.84
C ILE A 574 -24.48 -54.34 -6.60
N SER A 575 -24.04 -55.59 -6.77
CA SER A 575 -23.51 -56.40 -5.67
C SER A 575 -22.26 -55.76 -5.05
N GLN A 576 -21.38 -55.16 -5.84
CA GLN A 576 -20.20 -54.45 -5.35
C GLN A 576 -20.58 -53.21 -4.52
N ILE A 577 -21.59 -52.46 -4.96
CA ILE A 577 -22.12 -51.32 -4.19
C ILE A 577 -22.71 -51.81 -2.86
N GLN A 578 -23.50 -52.90 -2.87
CA GLN A 578 -24.05 -53.51 -1.64
C GLN A 578 -22.96 -53.93 -0.67
N THR A 579 -21.92 -54.63 -1.13
CA THR A 579 -20.77 -54.99 -0.30
C THR A 579 -20.04 -53.75 0.23
N GLY A 580 -19.92 -52.68 -0.56
CA GLY A 580 -19.38 -51.40 -0.10
C GLY A 580 -20.20 -50.77 1.04
N ILE A 581 -21.53 -50.79 0.92
CA ILE A 581 -22.45 -50.32 1.97
C ILE A 581 -22.33 -51.19 3.23
N GLU A 582 -22.31 -52.52 3.10
CA GLU A 582 -22.15 -53.45 4.22
C GLU A 582 -20.83 -53.22 4.97
N ASN A 583 -19.74 -53.03 4.21
CA ASN A 583 -18.43 -52.71 4.79
C ASN A 583 -18.42 -51.36 5.50
N TYR A 584 -19.09 -50.34 4.96
CA TYR A 584 -19.24 -49.06 5.65
C TYR A 584 -20.00 -49.25 6.97
N ASN A 585 -21.17 -49.91 6.93
CA ASN A 585 -22.00 -50.15 8.11
C ASN A 585 -21.27 -50.95 9.20
N ALA A 586 -20.50 -51.98 8.82
CA ALA A 586 -19.75 -52.82 9.75
C ALA A 586 -18.61 -52.07 10.48
N ASN A 587 -18.09 -51.01 9.87
CA ASN A 587 -17.01 -50.20 10.42
C ASN A 587 -17.47 -48.83 10.96
N SER A 588 -18.74 -48.48 10.78
CA SER A 588 -19.30 -47.22 11.25
C SER A 588 -19.75 -47.34 12.71
N ASN A 589 -19.52 -46.29 13.50
CA ASN A 589 -20.01 -46.20 14.89
C ASN A 589 -21.36 -45.47 14.98
N HIS A 590 -22.06 -45.27 13.86
CA HIS A 590 -23.36 -44.58 13.85
C HIS A 590 -24.48 -45.53 14.30
N GLU A 591 -25.52 -44.98 14.94
CA GLU A 591 -26.69 -45.74 15.41
C GLU A 591 -27.70 -46.08 14.29
N TYR A 592 -27.41 -45.66 13.06
CA TYR A 592 -28.22 -45.91 11.87
C TYR A 592 -27.42 -46.70 10.82
N THR A 593 -28.12 -47.42 9.95
CA THR A 593 -27.51 -48.16 8.83
C THR A 593 -27.66 -47.37 7.53
N LEU A 594 -26.57 -47.31 6.76
CA LEU A 594 -26.56 -46.83 5.38
C LEU A 594 -27.33 -47.83 4.51
N GLU A 595 -28.37 -47.38 3.83
CA GLU A 595 -29.21 -48.20 2.96
C GLU A 595 -29.55 -47.45 1.67
N ALA A 596 -29.69 -48.19 0.57
CA ALA A 596 -30.10 -47.63 -0.70
C ALA A 596 -30.92 -48.61 -1.54
N SER A 597 -31.83 -48.05 -2.34
CA SER A 597 -32.58 -48.74 -3.38
C SER A 597 -31.98 -48.39 -4.74
N MET A 598 -31.83 -49.39 -5.61
CA MET A 598 -31.07 -49.27 -6.86
C MET A 598 -31.84 -49.91 -8.02
N GLY A 599 -31.93 -49.20 -9.14
CA GLY A 599 -32.49 -49.70 -10.39
C GLY A 599 -31.59 -49.32 -11.54
N TYR A 600 -31.54 -50.15 -12.59
CA TYR A 600 -30.69 -49.88 -13.74
C TYR A 600 -31.41 -50.15 -15.04
N THR A 601 -30.88 -49.58 -16.10
CA THR A 601 -31.32 -49.81 -17.48
C THR A 601 -30.09 -49.92 -18.38
N ILE A 602 -30.17 -50.82 -19.37
CA ILE A 602 -29.18 -51.00 -20.42
C ILE A 602 -29.88 -50.78 -21.76
N VAL A 603 -29.35 -49.87 -22.60
CA VAL A 603 -29.95 -49.53 -23.90
C VAL A 603 -28.88 -49.60 -24.98
N GLU A 604 -29.22 -50.19 -26.13
CA GLU A 604 -28.36 -50.18 -27.31
C GLU A 604 -28.22 -48.75 -27.87
N PRO A 605 -27.02 -48.35 -28.33
CA PRO A 605 -26.81 -46.98 -28.80
C PRO A 605 -27.62 -46.72 -30.08
N ALA A 606 -28.40 -45.63 -30.09
CA ALA A 606 -29.18 -45.16 -31.24
C ALA A 606 -28.88 -43.68 -31.56
N PRO A 607 -29.10 -43.19 -32.80
CA PRO A 607 -28.77 -41.82 -33.19
C PRO A 607 -29.51 -40.71 -32.41
N ASP A 608 -30.79 -40.93 -32.09
CA ASP A 608 -31.68 -39.93 -31.45
C ASP A 608 -31.91 -40.23 -29.96
N LEU A 609 -30.93 -40.83 -29.31
CA LEU A 609 -31.06 -41.36 -27.95
C LEU A 609 -30.92 -40.22 -26.91
N ASP A 610 -31.96 -40.00 -26.12
CA ASP A 610 -31.99 -39.02 -25.03
C ASP A 610 -31.56 -39.66 -23.70
N ILE A 611 -30.60 -39.02 -23.04
CA ILE A 611 -30.06 -39.47 -21.76
C ILE A 611 -31.10 -39.30 -20.65
N GLU A 612 -31.94 -38.26 -20.72
CA GLU A 612 -33.00 -38.05 -19.72
C GLU A 612 -34.00 -39.20 -19.72
N GLU A 613 -34.42 -39.67 -20.90
CA GLU A 613 -35.34 -40.83 -21.04
C GLU A 613 -34.74 -42.12 -20.45
N ILE A 614 -33.44 -42.36 -20.59
CA ILE A 614 -32.78 -43.54 -20.01
C ILE A 614 -32.70 -43.43 -18.48
N ILE A 615 -32.41 -42.24 -17.95
CA ILE A 615 -32.40 -41.98 -16.51
C ILE A 615 -33.79 -42.25 -15.92
N GLU A 616 -34.85 -41.77 -16.58
CA GLU A 616 -36.23 -42.02 -16.17
C GLU A 616 -36.58 -43.52 -16.18
N ALA A 617 -36.12 -44.28 -17.18
CA ALA A 617 -36.30 -45.73 -17.22
C ALA A 617 -35.60 -46.44 -16.04
N ALA A 618 -34.38 -46.01 -15.68
CA ALA A 618 -33.66 -46.54 -14.54
C ALA A 618 -34.33 -46.18 -13.19
N ASP A 619 -34.85 -44.95 -13.06
CA ASP A 619 -35.65 -44.52 -11.89
C ASP A 619 -36.91 -45.37 -11.70
N GLN A 620 -37.64 -45.67 -12.78
CA GLN A 620 -38.82 -46.54 -12.71
C GLN A 620 -38.48 -47.95 -12.20
N GLU A 621 -37.34 -48.53 -12.61
CA GLU A 621 -36.86 -49.81 -12.11
C GLU A 621 -36.45 -49.72 -10.62
N MET A 622 -35.82 -48.62 -10.22
CA MET A 622 -35.46 -48.37 -8.81
C MET A 622 -36.72 -48.31 -7.94
N TYR A 623 -37.74 -47.58 -8.40
CA TYR A 623 -39.01 -47.43 -7.69
C TYR A 623 -39.75 -48.76 -7.52
N LYS A 624 -39.72 -49.65 -8.52
CA LYS A 624 -40.24 -51.02 -8.41
C LYS A 624 -39.52 -51.80 -7.32
N MET A 625 -38.19 -51.73 -7.28
CA MET A 625 -37.37 -52.38 -6.23
C MET A 625 -37.69 -51.82 -4.83
N LYS A 626 -37.79 -50.49 -4.70
CA LYS A 626 -38.10 -49.80 -3.44
C LYS A 626 -39.48 -50.18 -2.89
N LYS A 627 -40.48 -50.34 -3.77
CA LYS A 627 -41.82 -50.86 -3.40
C LYS A 627 -41.76 -52.31 -2.91
N ALA A 628 -41.02 -53.18 -3.59
CA ALA A 628 -40.88 -54.58 -3.20
C ALA A 628 -40.21 -54.73 -1.82
N LYS A 629 -39.15 -53.95 -1.54
CA LYS A 629 -38.48 -53.92 -0.23
C LYS A 629 -39.41 -53.46 0.90
N LYS A 630 -40.26 -52.45 0.65
CA LYS A 630 -41.22 -51.96 1.66
C LYS A 630 -42.33 -52.97 1.95
N ALA A 631 -42.73 -53.77 0.96
CA ALA A 631 -43.68 -54.86 1.18
C ALA A 631 -43.05 -55.97 2.04
N ALA A 632 -41.81 -56.37 1.75
CA ALA A 632 -41.09 -57.41 2.48
C ALA A 632 -40.68 -57.05 3.93
N ARG A 633 -40.72 -55.76 4.31
CA ARG A 633 -40.47 -55.30 5.70
C ARG A 633 -41.75 -55.18 6.55
N ARG A 634 -42.94 -55.37 5.95
CA ARG A 634 -44.24 -55.28 6.63
C ARG A 634 -44.84 -56.64 6.98
N ASP A 635 -44.27 -57.72 6.44
CA ASP A 635 -44.45 -59.11 6.87
C ASP A 635 -43.34 -59.49 7.86
#